data_AF-A0A6V7LTN4-F1
#
_entry.id   AF-A0A6V7LTN4-F1
#
_cell.length_a   1.000
_cell.length_b   1.000
_cell.length_c   1.000
_cell.angle_alpha   90.00
_cell.angle_beta   90.00
_cell.angle_gamma   90.00
#
_symmetry.space_group_name_H-M   'P 1'
#
loop_
_entity.id
_entity.type
_entity.pdbx_description
1 polymer ?
#
loop_
_entity_poly.entity_id
_entity_poly.type
_entity_poly.pdbx_seq_one_letter_code
_entity_poly.pdbx_strand_id
1 'polypeptide(L)'
;WIAPMADAGVDLYTFHVESVSDPSPVCRKVREAGMKVGLALKPNTPADFVARCIDEADVVLVMTVEPGFGGQKFMVNMMDKVSELRQRYPNIDIGVDGGVGPNTIDLCAKVIFMIIMI
;
A
#
# COMPACT_ATOMS: atom_id res chain seq x y z
N TRP A 1 5.56 17.21 0.46
CA TRP A 1 6.02 16.39 1.60
C TRP A 1 7.16 15.43 1.25
N ILE A 2 7.41 15.09 -0.01
CA ILE A 2 8.51 14.17 -0.41
C ILE A 2 9.88 14.65 0.08
N ALA A 3 10.32 15.86 -0.29
CA ALA A 3 11.64 16.36 0.09
C ALA A 3 11.88 16.40 1.62
N PRO A 4 10.97 16.95 2.44
CA PRO A 4 11.11 16.87 3.90
C PRO A 4 11.19 15.43 4.47
N MET A 5 10.51 14.46 3.86
CA MET A 5 10.60 13.05 4.29
C MET A 5 11.96 12.43 3.91
N ALA A 6 12.46 12.76 2.73
CA ALA A 6 13.80 12.33 2.31
C ALA A 6 14.88 12.94 3.23
N ASP A 7 14.78 14.23 3.56
CA ASP A 7 15.68 14.92 4.49
C ASP A 7 15.63 14.30 5.90
N ALA A 8 14.49 13.73 6.28
CA ALA A 8 14.31 13.00 7.54
C ALA A 8 14.85 11.55 7.51
N GLY A 9 15.38 11.09 6.37
CA GLY A 9 15.96 9.75 6.22
C GLY A 9 14.93 8.63 6.04
N VAL A 10 13.76 8.93 5.49
CA VAL A 10 12.73 7.91 5.19
C VAL A 10 13.21 7.00 4.05
N ASP A 11 13.13 5.67 4.23
CA ASP A 11 13.50 4.70 3.19
C ASP A 11 12.38 4.37 2.20
N LEU A 12 11.12 4.42 2.66
CA LEU A 12 9.92 4.07 1.89
C LEU A 12 8.86 5.15 2.04
N TYR A 13 8.50 5.80 0.94
CA TYR A 13 7.42 6.77 0.90
C TYR A 13 6.17 6.13 0.30
N THR A 14 5.18 5.85 1.14
CA THR A 14 3.89 5.31 0.72
C THR A 14 2.84 6.41 0.63
N PHE A 15 2.08 6.46 -0.45
CA PHE A 15 0.99 7.42 -0.63
C PHE A 15 -0.25 6.78 -1.25
N HIS A 16 -1.41 7.37 -0.95
CA HIS A 16 -2.67 6.98 -1.55
C HIS A 16 -2.70 7.37 -3.03
N VAL A 17 -2.89 6.39 -3.91
CA VAL A 17 -3.00 6.65 -5.35
C VAL A 17 -4.18 7.56 -5.69
N GLU A 18 -5.19 7.60 -4.83
CA GLU A 18 -6.39 8.44 -4.97
C GLU A 18 -6.14 9.91 -4.61
N SER A 19 -5.00 10.22 -3.97
CA SER A 19 -4.66 11.59 -3.58
C SER A 19 -4.17 12.45 -4.74
N VAL A 20 -3.92 11.84 -5.90
CA VAL A 20 -3.39 12.49 -7.10
C VAL A 20 -4.11 11.99 -8.35
N SER A 21 -4.19 12.83 -9.37
CA SER A 21 -4.80 12.46 -10.66
C SER A 21 -3.95 11.47 -11.44
N ASP A 22 -2.63 11.59 -11.32
CA ASP A 22 -1.63 10.74 -11.96
C ASP A 22 -0.52 10.43 -10.93
N PRO A 23 -0.34 9.16 -10.53
CA PRO A 23 0.68 8.75 -9.57
C PRO A 23 2.10 8.72 -10.15
N SER A 24 2.32 8.61 -11.47
CA SER A 24 3.66 8.46 -12.04
C SER A 24 4.61 9.63 -11.75
N PRO A 25 4.19 10.91 -11.86
CA PRO A 25 5.05 12.03 -11.48
C PRO A 25 5.44 12.03 -10.00
N VAL A 26 4.60 11.46 -9.12
CA VAL A 26 4.89 11.33 -7.69
C VAL A 26 5.91 10.23 -7.46
N CYS A 27 5.70 9.06 -8.08
CA CYS A 27 6.62 7.92 -8.00
C CYS A 27 8.03 8.32 -8.45
N ARG A 28 8.14 9.01 -9.59
CA ARG A 28 9.41 9.56 -10.08
C ARG A 28 10.09 10.48 -9.06
N LYS A 29 9.35 11.44 -8.50
CA LYS A 29 9.91 12.37 -7.49
C LYS A 29 10.38 11.67 -6.23
N VAL A 30 9.67 10.62 -5.79
CA VAL A 30 10.08 9.79 -4.65
C VAL A 30 11.38 9.07 -4.95
N ARG A 31 11.51 8.46 -6.15
CA ARG A 31 12.74 7.79 -6.60
C ARG A 31 13.92 8.76 -6.73
N GLU A 32 13.71 9.93 -7.33
CA GLU A 32 14.72 10.99 -7.46
C GLU A 32 15.21 11.48 -6.10
N ALA A 33 14.35 11.43 -5.08
CA ALA A 33 14.71 11.73 -3.70
C ALA A 33 15.41 10.56 -2.96
N GLY A 34 15.69 9.45 -3.64
CA GLY A 34 16.42 8.31 -3.09
C GLY A 34 15.57 7.32 -2.26
N MET A 35 14.25 7.46 -2.27
CA MET A 35 13.34 6.62 -1.49
C MET A 35 12.66 5.54 -2.35
N LYS A 36 12.23 4.46 -1.71
CA LYS A 36 11.32 3.46 -2.29
C LYS A 36 9.89 4.03 -2.41
N VAL A 37 9.14 3.52 -3.38
CA VAL A 37 7.77 3.91 -3.70
C VAL A 37 6.78 2.89 -3.16
N GLY A 38 5.87 3.35 -2.31
CA GLY A 38 4.69 2.59 -1.88
C GLY A 38 3.40 3.15 -2.45
N LEU A 39 2.54 2.28 -2.97
CA LEU A 39 1.21 2.64 -3.48
C LEU A 39 0.13 2.11 -2.54
N ALA A 40 -0.57 3.01 -1.86
CA ALA A 40 -1.69 2.65 -0.98
C ALA A 40 -3.03 2.72 -1.71
N LEU A 41 -3.88 1.71 -1.48
CA LEU A 41 -5.23 1.61 -2.02
C LEU A 41 -6.27 1.59 -0.89
N LYS A 42 -7.25 2.49 -0.97
CA LYS A 42 -8.44 2.45 -0.10
C LYS A 42 -9.30 1.22 -0.38
N PRO A 43 -10.21 0.84 0.55
CA PRO A 43 -11.08 -0.31 0.36
C PRO A 43 -11.92 -0.25 -0.92
N ASN A 44 -12.45 0.92 -1.25
CA ASN A 44 -13.30 1.11 -2.43
C ASN A 44 -12.54 1.35 -3.74
N THR A 45 -11.21 1.46 -3.71
CA THR A 45 -10.41 1.67 -4.91
C THR A 45 -10.09 0.32 -5.57
N PRO A 46 -10.43 0.12 -6.86
CA PRO A 46 -10.12 -1.12 -7.56
C PRO A 46 -8.60 -1.38 -7.61
N ALA A 47 -8.20 -2.66 -7.51
CA ALA A 47 -6.79 -3.04 -7.63
C ALA A 47 -6.20 -2.71 -9.01
N ASP A 48 -7.02 -2.59 -10.06
CA ASP A 48 -6.55 -2.19 -11.38
C ASP A 48 -5.94 -0.77 -11.42
N PHE A 49 -6.26 0.08 -10.45
CA PHE A 49 -5.75 1.45 -10.41
C PHE A 49 -4.22 1.51 -10.29
N VAL A 50 -3.59 0.52 -9.64
CA VAL A 50 -2.12 0.47 -9.54
C VAL A 50 -1.45 0.11 -10.85
N ALA A 51 -2.14 -0.52 -11.80
CA ALA A 51 -1.56 -0.94 -13.09
C ALA A 51 -0.90 0.22 -13.86
N ARG A 52 -1.37 1.46 -13.64
CA ARG A 52 -0.85 2.67 -14.29
C ARG A 52 0.58 3.04 -13.87
N CYS A 53 1.02 2.60 -12.70
CA CYS A 53 2.30 2.99 -12.11
C CYS A 53 2.99 1.83 -11.37
N ILE A 54 2.55 0.59 -11.64
CA ILE A 54 3.02 -0.59 -10.92
C ILE A 54 4.51 -0.83 -11.13
N ASP A 55 5.03 -0.52 -12.32
CA ASP A 55 6.44 -0.67 -12.67
C ASP A 55 7.35 0.27 -11.87
N GLU A 56 6.80 1.34 -11.29
CA GLU A 56 7.55 2.28 -10.45
C GLU A 56 7.49 1.92 -8.97
N ALA A 57 6.60 1.01 -8.57
CA ALA A 57 6.31 0.67 -7.19
C ALA A 57 7.23 -0.44 -6.65
N ASP A 58 7.69 -0.28 -5.41
CA ASP A 58 8.34 -1.36 -4.66
C ASP A 58 7.33 -2.12 -3.81
N VAL A 59 6.31 -1.42 -3.28
CA VAL A 59 5.29 -1.97 -2.38
C VAL A 59 3.90 -1.52 -2.80
N VAL A 60 2.93 -2.42 -2.72
CA VAL A 60 1.49 -2.09 -2.74
C VAL A 60 0.88 -2.33 -1.38
N LEU A 61 0.27 -1.31 -0.79
CA LEU A 61 -0.38 -1.37 0.51
C LEU A 61 -1.91 -1.38 0.33
N VAL A 62 -2.58 -2.42 0.79
CA VAL A 62 -4.04 -2.50 0.78
C VAL A 62 -4.58 -2.08 2.13
N MET A 63 -5.36 -1.01 2.17
CA MET A 63 -6.05 -0.62 3.40
C MET A 63 -7.19 -1.60 3.70
N THR A 64 -7.19 -2.13 4.92
CA THR A 64 -8.21 -3.07 5.44
C THR A 64 -9.25 -2.39 6.31
N VAL A 65 -9.24 -1.05 6.35
CA VAL A 65 -10.24 -0.15 6.94
C VAL A 65 -10.27 1.15 6.12
N GLU A 66 -11.27 2.02 6.35
CA GLU A 66 -11.24 3.36 5.75
C GLU A 66 -10.17 4.24 6.42
N PRO A 67 -9.31 4.94 5.67
CA PRO A 67 -8.26 5.76 6.26
C PRO A 67 -8.82 6.89 7.15
N GLY A 68 -8.15 7.17 8.26
CA GLY A 68 -8.39 8.36 9.07
C GLY A 68 -8.39 8.12 10.58
N PHE A 69 -8.86 6.95 11.04
CA PHE A 69 -8.99 6.65 12.47
C PHE A 69 -8.49 5.23 12.81
N GLY A 70 -7.78 5.09 13.93
CA GLY A 70 -7.39 3.79 14.48
C GLY A 70 -8.54 3.05 15.17
N GLY A 71 -8.36 1.75 15.45
CA GLY A 71 -9.35 0.93 16.18
C GLY A 71 -10.56 0.46 15.35
N GLN A 72 -10.54 0.70 14.03
CA GLN A 72 -11.56 0.20 13.12
C GLN A 72 -11.45 -1.32 12.92
N LYS A 73 -12.58 -1.95 12.57
CA LYS A 73 -12.64 -3.40 12.36
C LYS A 73 -12.08 -3.77 10.98
N PHE A 74 -11.19 -4.74 10.97
CA PHE A 74 -10.63 -5.35 9.76
C PHE A 74 -11.72 -5.80 8.76
N MET A 75 -11.60 -5.34 7.52
CA MET A 75 -12.46 -5.71 6.40
C MET A 75 -11.90 -6.95 5.69
N VAL A 76 -12.37 -8.14 6.09
CA VAL A 76 -11.85 -9.43 5.57
C VAL A 76 -11.94 -9.57 4.05
N ASN A 77 -12.94 -8.97 3.42
CA ASN A 77 -13.10 -8.96 1.97
C ASN A 77 -11.98 -8.20 1.22
N MET A 78 -11.13 -7.43 1.92
CA MET A 78 -9.94 -6.85 1.31
C MET A 78 -8.86 -7.90 1.00
N MET A 79 -8.93 -9.09 1.58
CA MET A 79 -8.04 -10.20 1.23
C MET A 79 -8.28 -10.71 -0.19
N ASP A 80 -9.48 -10.52 -0.74
CA ASP A 80 -9.77 -10.83 -2.14
C ASP A 80 -8.96 -9.92 -3.07
N LYS A 81 -8.91 -8.62 -2.75
CA LYS A 81 -8.08 -7.63 -3.47
C LYS A 81 -6.59 -7.95 -3.37
N VAL A 82 -6.12 -8.35 -2.19
CA VAL A 82 -4.74 -8.80 -1.97
C VAL A 82 -4.41 -10.01 -2.85
N SER A 83 -5.32 -10.99 -2.91
CA SER A 83 -5.15 -12.19 -3.72
C SER A 83 -5.11 -11.85 -5.21
N GLU A 84 -5.98 -10.95 -5.66
CA GLU A 84 -6.03 -10.46 -7.03
C GLU A 84 -4.74 -9.72 -7.43
N LEU A 85 -4.17 -8.92 -6.51
CA LEU A 85 -2.89 -8.23 -6.71
C LEU A 85 -1.72 -9.21 -6.74
N ARG A 86 -1.68 -10.18 -5.82
CA ARG A 86 -0.63 -11.22 -5.77
C ARG A 86 -0.61 -12.07 -7.03
N GLN A 87 -1.78 -12.40 -7.59
CA GLN A 87 -1.88 -13.15 -8.85
C GLN A 87 -1.34 -12.35 -10.04
N ARG A 88 -1.66 -11.05 -10.11
CA ARG A 88 -1.25 -10.19 -11.23
C ARG A 88 0.22 -9.75 -11.15
N TYR A 89 0.70 -9.53 -9.93
CA TYR A 89 2.03 -8.98 -9.65
C TYR A 89 2.76 -9.91 -8.67
N PRO A 90 3.20 -11.10 -9.10
CA PRO A 90 3.72 -12.14 -8.20
C PRO A 90 4.99 -11.70 -7.46
N ASN A 91 5.77 -10.79 -8.04
CA ASN A 91 7.06 -10.37 -7.52
C ASN A 91 7.02 -9.06 -6.72
N ILE A 92 5.88 -8.36 -6.66
CA ILE A 92 5.79 -7.12 -5.89
C ILE A 92 5.55 -7.42 -4.41
N ASP A 93 6.13 -6.62 -3.54
CA ASP A 93 5.80 -6.69 -2.12
C ASP A 93 4.39 -6.14 -1.94
N ILE A 94 3.55 -6.91 -1.25
CA ILE A 94 2.19 -6.52 -0.90
C ILE A 94 2.11 -6.48 0.60
N GLY A 95 1.50 -5.44 1.13
CA GLY A 95 1.17 -5.32 2.54
C GLY A 95 -0.30 -4.99 2.77
N VAL A 96 -0.70 -5.09 4.03
CA VAL A 96 -2.01 -4.64 4.51
C VAL A 96 -1.86 -3.72 5.70
N ASP A 97 -2.79 -2.77 5.83
CA ASP A 97 -2.81 -1.81 6.93
C ASP A 97 -4.24 -1.53 7.41
N GLY A 98 -4.44 -1.61 8.72
CA GLY A 98 -5.67 -1.21 9.41
C GLY A 98 -6.44 -2.34 10.09
N GLY A 99 -6.56 -2.29 11.41
CA GLY A 99 -7.38 -3.23 12.18
C GLY A 99 -6.81 -4.66 12.25
N VAL A 100 -5.54 -4.84 11.92
CA VAL A 100 -4.86 -6.14 12.03
C VAL A 100 -4.57 -6.44 13.50
N GLY A 101 -4.92 -7.64 13.96
CA GLY A 101 -4.69 -8.09 15.33
C GLY A 101 -4.49 -9.61 15.39
N PRO A 102 -4.35 -10.18 16.60
CA PRO A 102 -4.03 -11.60 16.77
C PRO A 102 -4.99 -12.56 16.06
N ASN A 103 -6.25 -12.19 15.91
CA ASN A 103 -7.27 -13.03 15.27
C ASN A 103 -7.32 -12.88 13.74
N THR A 104 -6.64 -11.89 13.16
CA THR A 104 -6.64 -11.60 11.71
C THR A 104 -5.27 -11.72 11.07
N ILE A 105 -4.21 -11.72 11.86
CA ILE A 105 -2.82 -11.79 11.39
C ILE A 105 -2.57 -13.05 10.54
N ASP A 106 -3.13 -14.19 10.92
CA ASP A 106 -2.98 -15.46 10.19
C ASP A 106 -3.65 -15.47 8.81
N LEU A 107 -4.68 -14.66 8.61
CA LEU A 107 -5.32 -14.48 7.30
C LEU A 107 -4.41 -13.66 6.38
N CYS A 108 -3.75 -12.65 6.95
CA CYS A 108 -2.87 -11.75 6.23
C CYS A 108 -1.56 -12.46 5.86
N ALA A 109 -0.88 -13.06 6.84
CA ALA A 109 0.47 -13.63 6.70
C ALA A 109 0.60 -14.72 5.62
N LYS A 110 -0.51 -15.33 5.18
CA LYS A 110 -0.51 -16.37 4.14
C LYS A 110 -0.26 -15.85 2.72
N VAL A 111 -0.49 -14.55 2.47
CA VAL A 111 -0.57 -13.99 1.11
C VAL A 111 0.25 -12.71 0.92
N ILE A 112 0.84 -12.17 1.98
CA ILE A 112 1.54 -10.89 1.95
C ILE A 112 2.90 -10.91 2.67
N PHE A 113 3.75 -9.96 2.31
CA PHE A 113 5.11 -9.82 2.81
C PHE A 113 5.20 -8.92 4.05
N MET A 114 4.31 -7.92 4.17
CA MET A 114 4.39 -6.89 5.21
C MET A 114 3.03 -6.61 5.88
N ILE A 115 2.97 -6.69 7.20
CA ILE A 115 1.80 -6.33 7.99
C ILE A 115 2.10 -5.04 8.75
N ILE A 116 1.28 -4.01 8.57
CA ILE A 116 1.33 -2.79 9.37
C ILE A 116 0.19 -2.88 10.40
N MET A 117 0.55 -2.81 11.68
CA MET A 117 -0.39 -2.84 12.80
C MET A 117 -0.46 -1.44 13.40
N ILE A 118 -1.63 -0.82 13.31
CA ILE A 118 -2.02 0.42 13.99
C ILE A 118 -3.39 0.28 14.65
#